data_AF-A0A965QV60-F1
#
_entry.id   AF-A0A965QV60-F1
#
_cell.length_a   1.000
_cell.length_b   1.000
_cell.length_c   1.000
_cell.angle_alpha   90.00
_cell.angle_beta   90.00
_cell.angle_gamma   90.00
#
_symmetry.space_group_name_H-M   'P 1'
#
loop_
_entity.id
_entity.type
_entity.pdbx_description
1 polymer ?
#
loop_
_entity_poly.entity_id
_entity_poly.type
_entity_poly.pdbx_seq_one_letter_code
_entity_poly.pdbx_strand_id
1 'polypeptide(L)'
;MLWQGNIASRPLLTNASGFTALDANQALTPMSAGPRAALFFNLDQCRAIEANYFIARAFDGNAFLPFGSYTPQALSGFVPPDPSAAALYTSGVIQSAELNWRRTECSCPLTWLVGFRWVEWNQDLSLVTNSTTVAPTGIGTRTGNDLFGSQIGGDLGLWNSGGRLTVNGVGKAGVFLNHAYQQTTGTFNINGLATPQGPASAQNDGVAFFGEAGVNASLAVNRWLSWRLGYSLFWLSGVAVPANQLGLANFSAAPPATTINSRNANVPGSSKLHGLEFEGSVLVTENWDARATVTWASSKYDDFIFNFVKPIAGFTQMKGNSNARFPEWSGSISTGY
;
A
#
# COMPACT_ATOMS: atom_id res chain seq x y z
N MET A 1 -4.80 -6.41 -9.13
CA MET A 1 -4.82 -5.04 -8.53
C MET A 1 -4.36 -5.05 -7.07
N LEU A 2 -3.98 -3.90 -6.49
CA LEU A 2 -3.58 -3.77 -5.08
C LEU A 2 -4.31 -2.63 -4.37
N TRP A 3 -4.61 -2.87 -3.08
CA TRP A 3 -5.08 -1.84 -2.15
C TRP A 3 -4.10 -1.74 -0.99
N GLN A 4 -3.79 -0.52 -0.61
CA GLN A 4 -3.06 -0.25 0.62
C GLN A 4 -4.06 -0.08 1.76
N GLY A 5 -3.76 -0.67 2.92
CA GLY A 5 -4.47 -0.33 4.15
C GLY A 5 -4.30 1.16 4.52
N ASN A 6 -5.11 1.64 5.45
CA ASN A 6 -5.01 3.02 5.91
C ASN A 6 -3.58 3.33 6.39
N ILE A 7 -3.12 4.53 6.06
CA ILE A 7 -1.89 5.09 6.59
C ILE A 7 -1.97 5.12 8.11
N ALA A 8 -0.83 4.95 8.79
CA ALA A 8 -0.78 4.94 10.24
C ALA A 8 -1.43 6.21 10.83
N SER A 9 -2.27 6.02 11.85
CA SER A 9 -2.96 7.12 12.50
C SER A 9 -1.94 8.03 13.17
N ARG A 10 -2.03 9.32 12.88
CA ARG A 10 -1.24 10.36 13.51
C ARG A 10 -2.03 11.66 13.47
N PRO A 11 -2.43 12.22 14.62
CA PRO A 11 -2.97 13.57 14.67
C PRO A 11 -1.94 14.56 14.11
N LEU A 12 -2.35 15.34 13.12
CA LEU A 12 -1.54 16.37 12.48
C LEU A 12 -1.98 17.76 12.94
N LEU A 13 -3.30 17.98 13.05
CA LEU A 13 -3.90 19.22 13.51
C LEU A 13 -5.02 18.94 14.51
N THR A 14 -5.14 19.78 15.53
CA THR A 14 -6.28 19.81 16.46
C THR A 14 -7.08 21.09 16.30
N ASN A 15 -8.37 21.07 16.62
CA ASN A 15 -9.19 22.29 16.70
C ASN A 15 -8.99 23.03 18.03
N ALA A 16 -9.64 24.19 18.17
CA ALA A 16 -9.60 25.01 19.39
C ALA A 16 -10.08 24.29 20.66
N SER A 17 -10.88 23.22 20.53
CA SER A 17 -11.32 22.38 21.66
C SER A 17 -10.35 21.24 21.97
N GLY A 18 -9.21 21.15 21.28
CA GLY A 18 -8.20 20.12 21.46
C GLY A 18 -8.49 18.77 20.78
N PHE A 19 -9.59 18.65 20.03
CA PHE A 19 -9.92 17.43 19.30
C PHE A 19 -9.13 17.35 17.99
N THR A 20 -8.71 16.14 17.59
CA THR A 20 -8.07 15.90 16.29
C THR A 20 -8.98 16.38 15.15
N ALA A 21 -8.49 17.37 14.42
CA ALA A 21 -9.15 17.96 13.27
C ALA A 21 -8.67 17.32 11.96
N LEU A 22 -7.37 17.02 11.87
CA LEU A 22 -6.75 16.32 10.74
C LEU A 22 -5.82 15.21 11.26
N ASP A 23 -5.99 13.99 10.76
CA ASP A 23 -5.15 12.83 11.03
C ASP A 23 -4.55 12.30 9.71
N ALA A 24 -3.32 11.81 9.76
CA ALA A 24 -2.64 11.21 8.61
C ALA A 24 -3.44 10.06 7.96
N ASN A 25 -4.21 9.30 8.74
CA ASN A 25 -5.02 8.20 8.24
C ASN A 25 -6.27 8.64 7.43
N GLN A 26 -6.56 9.94 7.38
CA GLN A 26 -7.66 10.48 6.60
C GLN A 26 -7.29 10.68 5.12
N ALA A 27 -6.00 10.65 4.75
CA ALA A 27 -5.56 10.63 3.36
C ALA A 27 -5.74 9.21 2.78
N LEU A 28 -6.97 8.94 2.34
CA LEU A 28 -7.40 7.64 1.88
C LEU A 28 -6.86 7.38 0.47
N THR A 29 -6.14 6.29 0.29
CA THR A 29 -5.61 5.89 -1.01
C THR A 29 -6.63 5.01 -1.75
N PRO A 30 -6.88 5.24 -3.06
CA PRO A 30 -7.67 4.35 -3.88
C PRO A 30 -6.86 3.10 -4.24
N MET A 31 -7.50 2.21 -4.98
CA MET A 31 -6.84 1.07 -5.60
C MET A 31 -5.72 1.53 -6.54
N SER A 32 -4.60 0.83 -6.52
CA SER A 32 -3.57 0.92 -7.54
C SER A 32 -3.55 -0.35 -8.39
N ALA A 33 -3.32 -0.19 -9.69
CA ALA A 33 -3.09 -1.28 -10.61
C ALA A 33 -1.66 -1.19 -11.16
N GLY A 34 -1.09 -2.35 -11.47
CA GLY A 34 0.14 -2.40 -12.23
C GLY A 34 0.46 -3.81 -12.71
N PRO A 35 1.41 -3.93 -13.64
CA PRO A 35 1.69 -5.19 -14.29
C PRO A 35 2.38 -6.19 -13.37
N ARG A 36 2.16 -7.46 -13.65
CA ARG A 36 2.90 -8.59 -13.09
C ARG A 36 3.37 -9.48 -14.23
N ALA A 37 4.62 -9.88 -14.19
CA ALA A 37 5.23 -10.80 -15.14
C ALA A 37 5.84 -11.98 -14.38
N ALA A 38 5.64 -13.19 -14.89
CA ALA A 38 6.22 -14.40 -14.33
C ALA A 38 6.83 -15.26 -15.43
N LEU A 39 7.99 -15.82 -15.15
CA LEU A 39 8.71 -16.77 -16.00
C LEU A 39 8.87 -18.07 -15.22
N PHE A 40 8.56 -19.18 -15.90
CA PHE A 40 8.69 -20.52 -15.35
C PHE A 40 9.65 -21.32 -16.20
N PHE A 41 10.69 -21.86 -15.58
CA PHE A 41 11.59 -22.82 -16.18
C PHE A 41 11.37 -24.19 -15.52
N ASN A 42 10.65 -25.06 -16.21
CA ASN A 42 10.41 -26.43 -15.73
C ASN A 42 11.68 -27.25 -15.92
N LEU A 43 12.27 -27.70 -14.81
CA LEU A 43 13.45 -28.56 -14.82
C LEU A 43 13.07 -30.01 -15.13
N ASP A 44 11.95 -30.44 -14.55
CA ASP A 44 11.33 -31.74 -14.77
C ASP A 44 9.83 -31.65 -14.44
N GLN A 45 9.15 -32.79 -14.38
CA GLN A 45 7.72 -32.90 -14.09
C GLN A 45 7.30 -32.46 -12.67
N CYS A 46 8.25 -32.36 -11.74
CA CYS A 46 8.00 -32.03 -10.33
C CYS A 46 8.73 -30.77 -9.88
N ARG A 47 9.69 -30.25 -10.65
CA ARG A 47 10.56 -29.14 -10.23
C ARG A 47 10.56 -28.01 -11.25
N ALA A 48 10.49 -26.78 -10.76
CA ALA A 48 10.57 -25.59 -11.59
C ALA A 48 11.33 -24.48 -10.89
N ILE A 49 11.89 -23.56 -11.68
CA ILE A 49 12.37 -22.26 -11.23
C ILE A 49 11.33 -21.23 -11.68
N GLU A 50 10.82 -20.43 -10.76
CA GLU A 50 9.91 -19.32 -11.02
C GLU A 50 10.64 -18.01 -10.76
N ALA A 51 10.69 -17.12 -11.76
CA ALA A 51 11.01 -15.72 -11.57
C ALA A 51 9.73 -14.89 -11.72
N ASN A 52 9.50 -13.93 -10.84
CA ASN A 52 8.27 -13.15 -10.84
C ASN A 52 8.56 -11.71 -10.46
N TYR A 53 7.94 -10.77 -11.15
CA TYR A 53 8.08 -9.35 -10.91
C TYR A 53 6.71 -8.68 -10.95
N PHE A 54 6.43 -7.80 -9.99
CA PHE A 54 5.27 -6.92 -10.05
C PHE A 54 5.62 -5.51 -9.60
N ILE A 55 4.82 -4.56 -10.07
CA ILE A 55 4.87 -3.17 -9.63
C ILE A 55 3.44 -2.64 -9.54
N ALA A 56 3.15 -1.84 -8.51
CA ALA A 56 1.94 -1.05 -8.43
C ALA A 56 2.32 0.37 -8.03
N ARG A 57 1.93 1.33 -8.88
CA ARG A 57 2.30 2.74 -8.73
C ARG A 57 1.11 3.57 -8.30
N ALA A 58 1.41 4.61 -7.54
CA ALA A 58 0.50 5.68 -7.14
C ALA A 58 -0.65 5.18 -6.23
N PHE A 59 -0.31 4.89 -4.96
CA PHE A 59 -1.27 4.91 -3.87
C PHE A 59 -1.50 6.35 -3.41
N ASP A 60 -2.18 7.16 -4.22
CA ASP A 60 -2.33 8.60 -3.98
C ASP A 60 -3.54 8.89 -3.08
N GLY A 61 -3.31 9.48 -1.92
CA GLY A 61 -4.37 9.85 -0.98
C GLY A 61 -4.37 11.34 -0.70
N ASN A 62 -5.55 11.88 -0.38
CA ASN A 62 -5.68 13.26 0.04
C ASN A 62 -6.73 13.45 1.13
N ALA A 63 -6.53 14.47 1.96
CA ALA A 63 -7.52 14.95 2.92
C ALA A 63 -7.44 16.46 3.01
N PHE A 64 -8.60 17.10 3.23
CA PHE A 64 -8.70 18.54 3.32
C PHE A 64 -9.39 18.95 4.60
N LEU A 65 -8.84 19.98 5.22
CA LEU A 65 -9.41 20.65 6.36
C LEU A 65 -9.81 22.07 5.93
N PRO A 66 -11.12 22.41 5.99
CA PRO A 66 -11.61 23.72 5.57
C PRO A 66 -11.16 24.83 6.52
N PHE A 67 -11.59 26.07 6.27
CA PHE A 67 -11.23 27.20 7.12
C PHE A 67 -11.67 27.03 8.59
N GLY A 68 -10.76 27.27 9.52
CA GLY A 68 -10.97 27.17 10.96
C GLY A 68 -9.76 27.67 11.75
N SER A 69 -9.71 27.31 13.03
CA SER A 69 -8.56 27.60 13.91
C SER A 69 -7.95 26.29 14.37
N TYR A 70 -6.72 26.04 13.94
CA TYR A 70 -6.05 24.77 14.17
C TYR A 70 -4.71 24.94 14.88
N THR A 71 -4.28 23.89 15.56
CA THR A 71 -2.97 23.81 16.21
C THR A 71 -2.21 22.58 15.68
N PRO A 72 -0.98 22.75 15.17
CA PRO A 72 -0.13 21.64 14.73
C PRO A 72 0.26 20.72 15.89
N GLN A 73 0.30 19.41 15.62
CA GLN A 73 0.61 18.38 16.63
C GLN A 73 1.97 17.73 16.40
N ALA A 74 2.85 17.84 17.42
CA ALA A 74 4.09 17.08 17.55
C ALA A 74 5.04 17.17 16.33
N LEU A 75 5.20 18.36 15.74
CA LEU A 75 6.14 18.63 14.65
C LEU A 75 7.26 19.56 15.16
N SER A 76 8.37 18.99 15.64
CA SER A 76 9.41 19.76 16.32
C SER A 76 10.08 20.77 15.39
N GLY A 77 9.96 22.06 15.74
CA GLY A 77 10.46 23.17 14.94
C GLY A 77 9.48 23.65 13.84
N PHE A 78 8.39 22.93 13.59
CA PHE A 78 7.33 23.34 12.65
C PHE A 78 6.15 23.95 13.41
N VAL A 79 6.12 25.28 13.42
CA VAL A 79 5.03 26.07 13.99
C VAL A 79 4.46 26.95 12.88
N PRO A 80 3.54 26.44 12.04
CA PRO A 80 2.74 27.27 11.15
C PRO A 80 2.05 28.36 11.98
N PRO A 81 2.21 29.65 11.64
CA PRO A 81 1.46 30.71 12.29
C PRO A 81 -0.01 30.60 11.88
N ASP A 82 -0.88 30.33 12.86
CA ASP A 82 -2.34 30.32 12.72
C ASP A 82 -2.83 29.53 11.49
N PRO A 83 -2.61 28.20 11.43
CA PRO A 83 -3.09 27.40 10.31
C PRO A 83 -4.61 27.50 10.25
N SER A 84 -5.10 28.10 9.17
CA SER A 84 -6.51 28.37 8.95
C SER A 84 -7.15 27.32 8.07
N ALA A 85 -6.40 26.69 7.16
CA ALA A 85 -6.84 25.54 6.37
C ALA A 85 -5.66 24.61 6.11
N ALA A 86 -5.92 23.35 5.79
CA ALA A 86 -4.85 22.39 5.50
C ALA A 86 -5.22 21.38 4.42
N ALA A 87 -4.20 20.95 3.68
CA ALA A 87 -4.28 19.87 2.70
C ALA A 87 -3.20 18.84 3.01
N LEU A 88 -3.60 17.59 3.13
CA LEU A 88 -2.74 16.43 3.30
C LEU A 88 -2.72 15.67 1.99
N TYR A 89 -1.54 15.28 1.54
CA TYR A 89 -1.30 14.46 0.37
C TYR A 89 -0.40 13.29 0.74
N THR A 90 -0.68 12.12 0.19
CA THR A 90 0.12 10.93 0.39
C THR A 90 0.29 10.22 -0.96
N SER A 91 1.42 9.54 -1.14
CA SER A 91 1.67 8.69 -2.30
C SER A 91 2.45 7.46 -1.87
N GLY A 92 2.33 6.39 -2.64
CA GLY A 92 3.04 5.15 -2.40
C GLY A 92 3.31 4.40 -3.69
N VAL A 93 4.43 3.66 -3.72
CA VAL A 93 4.82 2.78 -4.81
C VAL A 93 5.42 1.51 -4.22
N ILE A 94 4.91 0.35 -4.65
CA ILE A 94 5.48 -0.95 -4.32
C ILE A 94 5.97 -1.64 -5.59
N GLN A 95 7.13 -2.27 -5.49
CA GLN A 95 7.59 -3.23 -6.50
C GLN A 95 8.29 -4.41 -5.82
N SER A 96 8.26 -5.56 -6.48
CA SER A 96 8.86 -6.78 -5.96
C SER A 96 9.40 -7.62 -7.10
N ALA A 97 10.58 -8.20 -6.88
CA ALA A 97 11.14 -9.26 -7.71
C ALA A 97 11.35 -10.51 -6.86
N GLU A 98 11.07 -11.67 -7.43
CA GLU A 98 11.17 -12.97 -6.77
C GLU A 98 11.90 -13.96 -7.67
N LEU A 99 12.71 -14.80 -7.05
CA LEU A 99 13.25 -16.02 -7.67
C LEU A 99 13.00 -17.19 -6.72
N ASN A 100 12.27 -18.18 -7.20
CA ASN A 100 11.72 -19.26 -6.40
C ASN A 100 12.09 -20.60 -7.02
N TRP A 101 12.58 -21.54 -6.21
CA TRP A 101 12.57 -22.95 -6.56
C TRP A 101 11.25 -23.57 -6.09
N ARG A 102 10.62 -24.34 -6.98
CA ARG A 102 9.35 -25.01 -6.76
C ARG A 102 9.53 -26.52 -6.82
N ARG A 103 8.87 -27.22 -5.90
CA ARG A 103 8.77 -28.68 -5.92
C ARG A 103 7.34 -29.13 -5.66
N THR A 104 6.72 -29.72 -6.67
CA THR A 104 5.41 -30.36 -6.58
C THR A 104 5.57 -31.77 -6.03
N GLU A 105 4.81 -32.10 -4.99
CA GLU A 105 4.78 -33.47 -4.47
C GLU A 105 3.88 -34.37 -5.32
N CYS A 106 4.27 -35.63 -5.48
CA CYS A 106 3.52 -36.57 -6.33
C CYS A 106 2.24 -37.10 -5.66
N SER A 107 2.19 -37.12 -4.33
CA SER A 107 1.13 -37.78 -3.55
C SER A 107 0.10 -36.82 -2.94
N CYS A 108 0.31 -35.51 -3.06
CA CYS A 108 -0.61 -34.49 -2.58
C CYS A 108 -0.55 -33.26 -3.49
N PRO A 109 -1.62 -32.45 -3.57
CA PRO A 109 -1.66 -31.27 -4.44
C PRO A 109 -0.87 -30.10 -3.84
N LEU A 110 0.30 -30.37 -3.25
CA LEU A 110 1.13 -29.39 -2.60
C LEU A 110 2.39 -29.15 -3.44
N THR A 111 2.63 -27.88 -3.75
CA THR A 111 3.89 -27.41 -4.34
C THR A 111 4.61 -26.57 -3.31
N TRP A 112 5.75 -27.05 -2.85
CA TRP A 112 6.65 -26.27 -2.00
C TRP A 112 7.36 -25.20 -2.81
N LEU A 113 7.62 -24.08 -2.14
CA LEU A 113 8.34 -22.94 -2.70
C LEU A 113 9.37 -22.46 -1.67
N VAL A 114 10.61 -22.30 -2.12
CA VAL A 114 11.65 -21.59 -1.37
C VAL A 114 12.37 -20.67 -2.34
N GLY A 115 12.68 -19.46 -1.91
CA GLY A 115 13.24 -18.49 -2.81
C GLY A 115 13.82 -17.26 -2.14
N PHE A 116 14.25 -16.35 -2.99
CA PHE A 116 14.69 -15.02 -2.64
C PHE A 116 13.69 -14.01 -3.17
N ARG A 117 13.42 -12.96 -2.41
CA ARG A 117 12.57 -11.84 -2.82
C ARG A 117 13.25 -10.53 -2.46
N TRP A 118 13.18 -9.59 -3.41
CA TRP A 118 13.40 -8.17 -3.17
C TRP A 118 12.05 -7.46 -3.21
N VAL A 119 11.82 -6.54 -2.27
CA VAL A 119 10.65 -5.65 -2.25
C VAL A 119 11.11 -4.23 -1.99
N GLU A 120 10.68 -3.31 -2.83
CA GLU A 120 10.84 -1.88 -2.59
C GLU A 120 9.49 -1.28 -2.23
N TRP A 121 9.46 -0.50 -1.14
CA TRP A 121 8.29 0.24 -0.69
C TRP A 121 8.64 1.70 -0.40
N ASN A 122 8.25 2.57 -1.33
CA ASN A 122 8.47 4.01 -1.27
C ASN A 122 7.16 4.72 -0.98
N GLN A 123 7.19 5.67 -0.03
CA GLN A 123 6.03 6.47 0.33
C GLN A 123 6.40 7.93 0.61
N ASP A 124 5.45 8.81 0.30
CA ASP A 124 5.52 10.24 0.60
C ASP A 124 4.27 10.65 1.38
N LEU A 125 4.45 11.59 2.32
CA LEU A 125 3.38 12.31 3.00
C LEU A 125 3.72 13.78 3.04
N SER A 126 2.80 14.65 2.63
CA SER A 126 2.96 16.10 2.62
C SER A 126 1.75 16.76 3.25
N LEU A 127 1.99 17.62 4.23
CA LEU A 127 1.00 18.50 4.83
C LEU A 127 1.31 19.93 4.41
N VAL A 128 0.35 20.58 3.76
CA VAL A 128 0.39 22.01 3.46
C VAL A 128 -0.65 22.71 4.31
N THR A 129 -0.25 23.79 4.96
CA THR A 129 -1.15 24.64 5.75
C THR A 129 -1.16 26.05 5.17
N ASN A 130 -2.37 26.61 5.09
CA ASN A 130 -2.60 27.99 4.70
C ASN A 130 -2.91 28.81 5.95
N SER A 131 -2.61 30.10 5.87
CA SER A 131 -2.96 31.09 6.87
C SER A 131 -3.53 32.32 6.17
N THR A 132 -4.36 33.10 6.87
CA THR A 132 -4.87 34.38 6.37
C THR A 132 -3.91 35.53 6.62
N THR A 133 -2.91 35.33 7.48
CA THR A 133 -2.00 36.39 7.95
C THR A 133 -0.56 36.21 7.48
N VAL A 134 -0.18 35.01 7.06
CA VAL A 134 1.19 34.68 6.65
C VAL A 134 1.22 33.79 5.40
N ALA A 135 2.38 33.73 4.75
CA ALA A 135 2.61 32.84 3.61
C ALA A 135 2.38 31.36 3.98
N PRO A 136 1.90 30.53 3.03
CA PRO A 136 1.70 29.10 3.24
C PRO A 136 2.96 28.40 3.74
N THR A 137 2.77 27.41 4.60
CA THR A 137 3.85 26.57 5.13
C THR A 137 3.53 25.11 4.86
N GLY A 138 4.55 24.26 4.85
CA GLY A 138 4.33 22.85 4.61
C GLY A 138 5.45 21.99 5.18
N ILE A 139 5.14 20.72 5.36
CA ILE A 139 6.10 19.72 5.79
C ILE A 139 5.84 18.42 5.02
N GLY A 140 6.90 17.86 4.46
CA GLY A 140 6.87 16.63 3.69
C GLY A 140 7.85 15.63 4.27
N THR A 141 7.44 14.37 4.38
CA THR A 141 8.31 13.25 4.74
C THR A 141 8.25 12.19 3.66
N ARG A 142 9.42 11.82 3.15
CA ARG A 142 9.64 10.68 2.28
C ARG A 142 10.23 9.54 3.09
N THR A 143 9.77 8.33 2.83
CA THR A 143 10.38 7.10 3.35
C THR A 143 10.55 6.09 2.25
N GLY A 144 11.66 5.36 2.26
CA GLY A 144 11.83 4.18 1.41
C GLY A 144 12.33 3.00 2.21
N ASN A 145 12.03 1.83 1.69
CA ASN A 145 12.37 0.55 2.27
C ASN A 145 12.80 -0.39 1.15
N ASP A 146 14.02 -0.89 1.22
CA ASP A 146 14.53 -1.93 0.34
C ASP A 146 14.71 -3.22 1.13
N LEU A 147 13.80 -4.16 0.92
CA LEU A 147 13.76 -5.45 1.61
C LEU A 147 14.43 -6.51 0.75
N PHE A 148 15.41 -7.22 1.30
CA PHE A 148 16.09 -8.34 0.63
C PHE A 148 16.11 -9.55 1.58
N GLY A 149 15.65 -10.70 1.10
CA GLY A 149 15.54 -11.84 2.01
C GLY A 149 15.05 -13.12 1.37
N SER A 150 15.10 -14.17 2.17
CA SER A 150 14.59 -15.48 1.82
C SER A 150 13.13 -15.63 2.19
N GLN A 151 12.39 -16.35 1.38
CA GLN A 151 11.01 -16.72 1.63
C GLN A 151 10.81 -18.23 1.49
N ILE A 152 9.85 -18.73 2.25
CA ILE A 152 9.32 -20.08 2.13
C ILE A 152 7.81 -19.99 1.97
N GLY A 153 7.25 -20.94 1.23
CA GLY A 153 5.81 -20.99 1.03
C GLY A 153 5.38 -22.26 0.33
N GLY A 154 4.12 -22.26 -0.06
CA GLY A 154 3.55 -23.31 -0.87
C GLY A 154 2.31 -22.86 -1.61
N ASP A 155 2.01 -23.64 -2.64
CA ASP A 155 0.77 -23.61 -3.40
C ASP A 155 0.05 -24.94 -3.15
N LEU A 156 -1.20 -24.88 -2.72
CA LEU A 156 -2.02 -26.03 -2.36
C LEU A 156 -3.26 -26.06 -3.24
N GLY A 157 -3.43 -27.14 -4.01
CA GLY A 157 -4.69 -27.42 -4.69
C GLY A 157 -5.78 -27.71 -3.66
N LEU A 158 -6.70 -26.76 -3.50
CA LEU A 158 -7.85 -26.85 -2.59
C LEU A 158 -9.01 -27.60 -3.23
N TRP A 159 -9.16 -27.46 -4.55
CA TRP A 159 -10.19 -28.15 -5.31
C TRP A 159 -9.71 -28.48 -6.71
N ASN A 160 -9.81 -29.76 -7.06
CA ASN A 160 -9.66 -30.22 -8.43
C ASN A 160 -10.48 -31.51 -8.60
N SER A 161 -11.73 -31.38 -9.05
CA SER A 161 -12.64 -32.52 -9.23
C SER A 161 -12.49 -33.19 -10.61
N GLY A 162 -11.33 -33.07 -11.26
CA GLY A 162 -11.11 -33.53 -12.64
C GLY A 162 -11.93 -32.78 -13.70
N GLY A 163 -12.57 -31.68 -13.30
CA GLY A 163 -13.41 -30.85 -14.15
C GLY A 163 -12.68 -29.63 -14.69
N ARG A 164 -13.45 -28.66 -15.18
CA ARG A 164 -12.94 -27.40 -15.74
C ARG A 164 -12.49 -26.39 -14.68
N LEU A 165 -12.94 -26.54 -13.43
CA LEU A 165 -12.65 -25.62 -12.33
C LEU A 165 -11.56 -26.21 -11.43
N THR A 166 -10.55 -25.39 -11.17
CA THR A 166 -9.50 -25.65 -10.18
C THR A 166 -9.44 -24.48 -9.20
N VAL A 167 -9.17 -24.76 -7.93
CA VAL A 167 -8.97 -23.75 -6.89
C VAL A 167 -7.70 -24.08 -6.13
N ASN A 168 -6.84 -23.09 -5.98
CA ASN A 168 -5.53 -23.19 -5.36
C ASN A 168 -5.37 -22.12 -4.28
N GLY A 169 -4.78 -22.48 -3.15
CA GLY A 169 -4.38 -21.55 -2.10
C GLY A 169 -2.88 -21.33 -2.16
N VAL A 170 -2.43 -20.08 -1.97
CA VAL A 170 -1.01 -19.75 -1.87
C VAL A 170 -0.73 -19.16 -0.50
N GLY A 171 0.38 -19.55 0.10
CA GLY A 171 0.90 -18.97 1.32
C GLY A 171 2.41 -18.83 1.23
N LYS A 172 2.95 -17.64 1.49
CA LYS A 172 4.39 -17.39 1.56
C LYS A 172 4.70 -16.51 2.75
N ALA A 173 5.86 -16.70 3.35
CA ALA A 173 6.37 -15.88 4.42
C ALA A 173 7.90 -15.78 4.30
N GLY A 174 8.44 -14.61 4.62
CA GLY A 174 9.88 -14.39 4.62
C GLY A 174 10.32 -13.36 5.66
N VAL A 175 11.61 -13.43 5.97
CA VAL A 175 12.32 -12.48 6.82
C VAL A 175 13.35 -11.78 5.94
N PHE A 176 13.39 -10.46 6.04
CA PHE A 176 14.11 -9.59 5.12
C PHE A 176 15.01 -8.64 5.90
N LEU A 177 16.20 -8.39 5.38
CA LEU A 177 16.95 -7.20 5.73
C LEU A 177 16.27 -6.02 5.06
N ASN A 178 15.94 -4.98 5.82
CA ASN A 178 15.34 -3.75 5.33
C ASN A 178 16.33 -2.61 5.45
N HIS A 179 16.78 -2.08 4.32
CA HIS A 179 17.49 -0.81 4.26
C HIS A 179 16.46 0.31 4.19
N ALA A 180 16.20 0.97 5.33
CA ALA A 180 15.21 2.02 5.42
C ALA A 180 15.87 3.39 5.42
N TYR A 181 15.25 4.35 4.73
CA TYR A 181 15.63 5.76 4.80
C TYR A 181 14.41 6.64 5.08
N GLN A 182 14.66 7.81 5.66
CA GLN A 182 13.70 8.90 5.70
C GLN A 182 14.36 10.22 5.32
N GLN A 183 13.56 11.10 4.71
CA GLN A 183 13.93 12.49 4.47
C GLN A 183 12.71 13.37 4.74
N THR A 184 12.85 14.29 5.69
CA THR A 184 11.81 15.26 6.02
C THR A 184 12.29 16.66 5.67
N THR A 185 11.49 17.38 4.90
CA THR A 185 11.72 18.77 4.49
C THR A 185 10.51 19.60 4.87
N GLY A 186 10.69 20.90 5.09
CA GLY A 186 9.54 21.78 5.25
C GLY A 186 9.81 23.19 4.76
N THR A 187 8.75 23.95 4.60
CA THR A 187 8.76 25.37 4.31
C THR A 187 8.08 26.08 5.47
N PHE A 188 8.82 26.96 6.14
CA PHE A 188 8.45 27.58 7.40
C PHE A 188 8.29 29.07 7.19
N ASN A 189 7.42 29.73 7.96
CA ASN A 189 7.37 31.18 7.95
C ASN A 189 8.44 31.73 8.90
N ILE A 190 9.47 32.37 8.36
CA ILE A 190 10.51 33.04 9.14
C ILE A 190 10.47 34.52 8.78
N ASN A 191 10.15 35.38 9.74
CA ASN A 191 10.03 36.83 9.55
C ASN A 191 9.08 37.21 8.39
N GLY A 192 7.97 36.49 8.24
CA GLY A 192 6.98 36.74 7.19
C GLY A 192 7.30 36.09 5.84
N LEU A 193 8.49 35.49 5.67
CA LEU A 193 8.92 34.86 4.44
C LEU A 193 8.86 33.32 4.51
N ALA A 194 8.35 32.70 3.45
CA ALA A 194 8.39 31.25 3.29
C ALA A 194 9.84 30.80 3.05
N THR A 195 10.43 30.14 4.05
CA THR A 195 11.84 29.72 4.08
C THR A 195 11.92 28.20 4.11
N PRO A 196 12.57 27.56 3.12
CA PRO A 196 12.82 26.11 3.15
C PRO A 196 13.75 25.72 4.32
N GLN A 197 13.52 24.55 4.91
CA GLN A 197 14.41 23.91 5.89
C GLN A 197 14.53 22.41 5.61
N GLY A 198 15.68 21.86 6.01
CA GLY A 198 16.02 20.44 5.85
C GLY A 198 16.98 20.17 4.68
N PRO A 199 17.13 18.88 4.31
CA PRO A 199 16.42 17.73 4.87
C PRO A 199 16.94 17.35 6.26
N ALA A 200 16.03 17.04 7.18
CA ALA A 200 16.35 16.14 8.28
C ALA A 200 16.34 14.72 7.70
N SER A 201 17.48 14.03 7.72
CA SER A 201 17.63 12.72 7.10
C SER A 201 18.21 11.69 8.05
N ALA A 202 17.78 10.45 7.89
CA ALA A 202 18.33 9.30 8.60
C ALA A 202 18.24 8.05 7.72
N GLN A 203 19.13 7.10 7.98
CA GLN A 203 19.12 5.76 7.40
C GLN A 203 19.32 4.75 8.53
N ASN A 204 18.68 3.59 8.41
CA ASN A 204 18.80 2.53 9.38
C ASN A 204 18.50 1.18 8.73
N ASP A 205 19.34 0.20 9.06
CA ASP A 205 19.11 -1.18 8.68
C ASP A 205 18.31 -1.89 9.78
N GLY A 206 17.34 -2.69 9.36
CA GLY A 206 16.48 -3.44 10.26
C GLY A 206 16.08 -4.79 9.70
N VAL A 207 15.32 -5.54 10.50
CA VAL A 207 14.68 -6.77 10.05
C VAL A 207 13.21 -6.47 9.76
N ALA A 208 12.75 -6.89 8.60
CA ALA A 208 11.36 -6.79 8.15
C ALA A 208 10.77 -8.17 7.88
N PHE A 209 9.44 -8.22 7.90
CA PHE A 209 8.66 -9.40 7.55
C PHE A 209 7.78 -9.09 6.35
N PHE A 210 7.71 -10.02 5.41
CA PHE A 210 6.76 -9.99 4.30
C PHE A 210 6.02 -11.32 4.22
N GLY A 211 4.71 -11.27 4.42
CA GLY A 211 3.79 -12.40 4.27
C GLY A 211 2.86 -12.21 3.07
N GLU A 212 2.50 -13.32 2.43
CA GLU A 212 1.52 -13.39 1.37
C GLU A 212 0.56 -14.55 1.64
N ALA A 213 -0.73 -14.31 1.52
CA ALA A 213 -1.74 -15.36 1.54
C ALA A 213 -2.78 -15.08 0.45
N GLY A 214 -3.18 -16.09 -0.30
CA GLY A 214 -4.12 -15.88 -1.39
C GLY A 214 -4.86 -17.13 -1.82
N VAL A 215 -5.90 -16.92 -2.60
CA VAL A 215 -6.68 -17.98 -3.25
C VAL A 215 -6.85 -17.60 -4.71
N ASN A 216 -6.64 -18.57 -5.59
CA ASN A 216 -6.81 -18.44 -7.03
C ASN A 216 -7.74 -19.54 -7.53
N ALA A 217 -8.70 -19.18 -8.37
CA ALA A 217 -9.53 -20.12 -9.11
C ALA A 217 -9.21 -20.01 -10.60
N SER A 218 -9.15 -21.15 -11.29
CA SER A 218 -9.03 -21.19 -12.75
C SER A 218 -10.12 -22.05 -13.34
N LEU A 219 -10.84 -21.50 -14.32
CA LEU A 219 -11.93 -22.14 -15.05
C LEU A 219 -11.55 -22.28 -16.53
N ALA A 220 -11.34 -23.51 -16.99
CA ALA A 220 -11.20 -23.82 -18.42
C ALA A 220 -12.57 -23.70 -19.09
N VAL A 221 -12.85 -22.55 -19.72
CA VAL A 221 -14.13 -22.31 -20.41
C VAL A 221 -14.30 -23.31 -21.55
N ASN A 222 -13.23 -23.52 -22.32
CA ASN A 222 -13.12 -24.52 -23.37
C ASN A 222 -11.62 -24.85 -23.59
N ARG A 223 -11.27 -25.51 -24.71
CA ARG A 223 -9.90 -26.05 -24.92
C ARG A 223 -8.85 -24.97 -25.16
N TRP A 224 -9.25 -23.75 -25.50
CA TRP A 224 -8.36 -22.65 -25.90
C TRP A 224 -8.53 -21.38 -25.05
N LEU A 225 -9.56 -21.33 -24.20
CA LEU A 225 -9.82 -20.22 -23.28
C LEU A 225 -9.90 -20.73 -21.85
N SER A 226 -9.09 -20.14 -20.98
CA SER A 226 -9.17 -20.31 -19.54
C SER A 226 -9.27 -18.96 -18.86
N TRP A 227 -10.06 -18.90 -17.80
CA TRP A 227 -10.22 -17.72 -16.95
C TRP A 227 -9.58 -17.95 -15.61
N ARG A 228 -8.93 -16.94 -15.06
CA ARG A 228 -8.36 -16.96 -13.72
C ARG A 228 -8.90 -15.80 -12.90
N LEU A 229 -9.24 -16.10 -11.66
CA LEU A 229 -9.65 -15.13 -10.63
C LEU A 229 -8.77 -15.37 -9.41
N GLY A 230 -8.20 -14.31 -8.86
CA GLY A 230 -7.31 -14.40 -7.71
C GLY A 230 -7.58 -13.32 -6.68
N TYR A 231 -7.32 -13.63 -5.43
CA TYR A 231 -7.23 -12.66 -4.35
C TYR A 231 -5.97 -12.94 -3.52
N SER A 232 -5.20 -11.90 -3.21
CA SER A 232 -3.97 -12.01 -2.43
C SER A 232 -3.89 -10.89 -1.40
N LEU A 233 -3.50 -11.25 -0.20
CA LEU A 233 -3.22 -10.37 0.93
C LEU A 233 -1.72 -10.34 1.16
N PHE A 234 -1.19 -9.13 1.31
CA PHE A 234 0.20 -8.90 1.67
C PHE A 234 0.29 -8.28 3.05
N TRP A 235 1.19 -8.79 3.88
CA TRP A 235 1.46 -8.26 5.21
C TRP A 235 2.93 -7.88 5.33
N LEU A 236 3.17 -6.58 5.48
CA LEU A 236 4.51 -6.02 5.68
C LEU A 236 4.64 -5.51 7.11
N SER A 237 5.77 -5.80 7.73
CA SER A 237 6.15 -5.32 9.05
C SER A 237 7.64 -5.00 9.07
N GLY A 238 8.08 -4.13 9.97
CA GLY A 238 9.48 -3.70 10.04
C GLY A 238 9.85 -2.63 9.01
N VAL A 239 8.86 -1.90 8.47
CA VAL A 239 9.03 -0.87 7.43
C VAL A 239 8.86 0.54 7.98
N ALA A 240 9.67 1.48 7.52
CA ALA A 240 9.52 2.89 7.78
C ALA A 240 8.37 3.45 6.95
N VAL A 241 7.41 4.11 7.61
CA VAL A 241 6.28 4.78 6.97
C VAL A 241 6.25 6.27 7.32
N PRO A 242 5.84 7.17 6.41
CA PRO A 242 6.00 8.62 6.59
C PRO A 242 5.27 9.17 7.81
N ALA A 243 4.06 8.68 8.08
CA ALA A 243 3.28 9.13 9.23
C ALA A 243 4.00 8.90 10.57
N ASN A 244 4.71 7.77 10.72
CA ASN A 244 5.47 7.47 11.95
C ASN A 244 6.80 8.24 12.02
N GLN A 245 7.34 8.63 10.87
CA GLN A 245 8.62 9.34 10.71
C GLN A 245 8.47 10.85 10.92
N LEU A 246 7.33 11.43 10.52
CA LEU A 246 7.10 12.87 10.49
C LEU A 246 7.37 13.58 11.84
N GLY A 247 7.06 12.94 12.97
CA GLY A 247 7.29 13.50 14.30
C GLY A 247 8.70 13.31 14.87
N LEU A 248 9.55 12.56 14.18
CA LEU A 248 10.94 12.30 14.59
C LEU A 248 11.88 13.39 14.05
N ALA A 249 11.43 14.15 13.04
CA ALA A 249 12.16 15.29 12.51
C ALA A 249 12.20 16.44 13.52
N ASN A 250 13.40 16.93 13.77
CA ASN A 250 13.67 18.08 14.62
C ASN A 250 14.38 19.18 13.80
N PHE A 251 13.60 20.17 13.38
CA PHE A 251 14.10 21.34 12.64
C PHE A 251 14.71 22.42 13.54
N SER A 252 14.57 22.29 14.87
CA SER A 252 15.25 23.20 15.82
C SER A 252 16.70 22.82 16.09
N ALA A 253 17.11 21.60 15.69
CA ALA A 253 18.50 21.18 15.75
C ALA A 253 19.33 21.86 14.65
N ALA A 254 20.60 22.14 14.93
CA ALA A 254 21.55 22.69 13.98
C ALA A 254 22.72 21.69 13.82
N PRO A 255 22.78 20.90 12.73
CA PRO A 255 21.82 20.83 11.61
C PRO A 255 20.50 20.10 11.98
N PRO A 256 19.43 20.22 11.17
CA PRO A 256 18.19 19.47 11.36
C PRO A 256 18.46 17.96 11.47
N ALA A 257 17.82 17.31 12.44
CA ALA A 257 18.09 15.91 12.78
C ALA A 257 16.81 15.07 12.80
N THR A 258 16.92 13.76 12.53
CA THR A 258 15.82 12.80 12.65
C THR A 258 16.36 11.40 12.94
N THR A 259 15.48 10.45 13.27
CA THR A 259 15.81 9.04 13.51
C THR A 259 14.75 8.14 12.87
N ILE A 260 15.09 6.91 12.50
CA ILE A 260 14.12 5.99 11.90
C ILE A 260 13.44 5.12 12.96
N ASN A 261 12.11 5.07 12.89
CA ASN A 261 11.29 4.10 13.59
C ASN A 261 10.68 3.10 12.60
N SER A 262 11.29 1.92 12.50
CA SER A 262 10.80 0.77 11.75
C SER A 262 10.11 -0.29 12.64
N ARG A 263 9.93 -0.02 13.95
CA ARG A 263 9.44 -1.02 14.92
C ARG A 263 7.92 -1.19 14.93
N ASN A 264 7.17 -0.34 14.23
CA ASN A 264 5.71 -0.37 14.24
C ASN A 264 5.14 -1.07 13.00
N ALA A 265 4.66 -2.29 13.20
CA ALA A 265 3.67 -2.90 12.32
C ALA A 265 2.33 -2.20 12.53
N ASN A 266 1.90 -1.37 11.58
CA ASN A 266 0.53 -0.87 11.60
C ASN A 266 -0.35 -1.94 10.95
N VAL A 267 -1.04 -2.74 11.76
CA VAL A 267 -2.10 -3.64 11.30
C VAL A 267 -3.29 -2.76 10.90
N PRO A 268 -3.68 -2.65 9.63
CA PRO A 268 -4.85 -1.87 9.28
C PRO A 268 -6.10 -2.53 9.90
N GLY A 269 -6.92 -1.71 10.55
CA GLY A 269 -8.25 -2.09 11.02
C GLY A 269 -9.14 -2.60 9.89
N SER A 270 -10.15 -3.40 10.26
CA SER A 270 -10.98 -4.17 9.34
C SER A 270 -11.84 -3.30 8.40
N SER A 271 -11.56 -3.37 7.11
CA SER A 271 -12.54 -3.08 6.06
C SER A 271 -12.80 -4.38 5.30
N LYS A 272 -14.07 -4.80 5.21
CA LYS A 272 -14.45 -5.92 4.34
C LYS A 272 -14.54 -5.41 2.91
N LEU A 273 -13.54 -5.81 2.13
CA LEU A 273 -13.41 -5.51 0.72
C LEU A 273 -13.77 -6.78 -0.05
N HIS A 274 -14.72 -6.67 -0.98
CA HIS A 274 -15.11 -7.77 -1.86
C HIS A 274 -14.83 -7.33 -3.30
N GLY A 275 -13.87 -7.99 -3.95
CA GLY A 275 -13.49 -7.73 -5.34
C GLY A 275 -13.48 -9.01 -6.16
N LEU A 276 -13.83 -8.89 -7.44
CA LEU A 276 -13.74 -9.91 -8.46
C LEU A 276 -12.80 -9.39 -9.56
N GLU A 277 -11.64 -10.04 -9.71
CA GLU A 277 -10.69 -9.79 -10.79
C GLU A 277 -10.86 -10.86 -11.88
N PHE A 278 -11.33 -10.45 -13.05
CA PHE A 278 -11.48 -11.29 -14.23
C PHE A 278 -10.21 -11.19 -15.09
N GLU A 279 -9.42 -12.26 -15.14
CA GLU A 279 -8.31 -12.37 -16.08
C GLU A 279 -8.65 -13.41 -17.17
N GLY A 280 -8.73 -12.95 -18.41
CA GLY A 280 -8.92 -13.79 -19.59
C GLY A 280 -7.66 -13.81 -20.44
N SER A 281 -7.23 -15.00 -20.88
CA SER A 281 -6.16 -15.16 -21.86
C SER A 281 -6.65 -15.95 -23.06
N VAL A 282 -6.30 -15.50 -24.26
CA VAL A 282 -6.61 -16.18 -25.51
C VAL A 282 -5.33 -16.37 -26.32
N LEU A 283 -5.11 -17.60 -26.78
CA LEU A 283 -4.13 -17.86 -27.84
C LEU A 283 -4.78 -17.47 -29.16
N VAL A 284 -4.30 -16.37 -29.74
CA VAL A 284 -4.76 -15.89 -31.06
C VAL A 284 -4.15 -16.74 -32.17
N THR A 285 -2.92 -17.23 -31.97
CA THR A 285 -2.27 -18.28 -32.78
C THR A 285 -1.43 -19.20 -31.88
N GLU A 286 -0.72 -20.17 -32.46
CA GLU A 286 0.21 -21.06 -31.74
C GLU A 286 1.34 -20.30 -31.02
N ASN A 287 1.67 -19.09 -31.51
CA ASN A 287 2.77 -18.26 -31.02
C ASN A 287 2.30 -16.86 -30.60
N TRP A 288 1.01 -16.61 -30.47
CA TRP A 288 0.50 -15.27 -30.12
C TRP A 288 -0.57 -15.40 -29.05
N ASP A 289 -0.33 -14.78 -27.89
CA ASP A 289 -1.32 -14.68 -26.82
C ASP A 289 -1.75 -13.24 -26.56
N ALA A 290 -3.03 -13.07 -26.24
CA ALA A 290 -3.60 -11.82 -25.77
C ALA A 290 -4.25 -12.04 -24.41
N ARG A 291 -3.94 -11.17 -23.45
CA ARG A 291 -4.47 -11.21 -22.09
C ARG A 291 -5.24 -9.94 -21.80
N ALA A 292 -6.44 -10.09 -21.28
CA ALA A 292 -7.27 -9.00 -20.82
C ALA A 292 -7.60 -9.22 -19.35
N THR A 293 -7.42 -8.18 -18.55
CA THR A 293 -7.82 -8.14 -17.14
C THR A 293 -8.94 -7.12 -17.01
N VAL A 294 -10.05 -7.50 -16.39
CA VAL A 294 -11.14 -6.62 -15.97
C VAL A 294 -11.34 -6.84 -14.48
N THR A 295 -11.61 -5.80 -13.71
CA THR A 295 -11.85 -5.94 -12.28
C THR A 295 -13.05 -5.14 -11.87
N TRP A 296 -13.91 -5.84 -11.12
CA TRP A 296 -15.07 -5.29 -10.45
C TRP A 296 -14.83 -5.35 -8.95
N ALA A 297 -15.10 -4.27 -8.24
CA ALA A 297 -14.92 -4.25 -6.79
C ALA A 297 -16.03 -3.44 -6.12
N SER A 298 -16.52 -3.98 -4.99
CA SER A 298 -17.53 -3.33 -4.15
C SER A 298 -17.05 -3.30 -2.71
N SER A 299 -17.18 -2.14 -2.08
CA SER A 299 -16.79 -1.92 -0.70
C SER A 299 -17.97 -1.40 0.10
N LYS A 300 -18.18 -2.04 1.25
CA LYS A 300 -19.20 -1.64 2.22
C LYS A 300 -18.55 -1.50 3.59
N TYR A 301 -18.88 -0.41 4.27
CA TYR A 301 -18.42 -0.19 5.65
C TYR A 301 -19.23 -1.08 6.61
N ASP A 302 -18.54 -1.87 7.45
CA ASP A 302 -19.16 -2.72 8.49
C ASP A 302 -19.22 -2.01 9.84
N ASP A 303 -18.08 -1.49 10.32
CA ASP A 303 -17.97 -0.60 11.48
C ASP A 303 -17.01 0.54 11.12
N PHE A 304 -17.57 1.69 10.79
CA PHE A 304 -16.78 2.87 10.42
C PHE A 304 -17.40 4.11 11.05
N ILE A 305 -16.67 4.70 11.99
CA ILE A 305 -17.08 5.89 12.73
C ILE A 305 -16.59 7.12 11.97
N PHE A 306 -17.50 7.85 11.33
CA PHE A 306 -17.19 9.14 10.71
C PHE A 306 -17.42 10.27 11.71
N ASN A 307 -16.34 10.77 12.33
CA ASN A 307 -16.44 11.86 13.32
C ASN A 307 -16.87 13.21 12.71
N PHE A 308 -16.78 13.40 11.39
CA PHE A 308 -17.11 14.65 10.71
C PHE A 308 -18.63 14.91 10.56
N VAL A 309 -19.46 13.87 10.58
CA VAL A 309 -20.91 13.98 10.29
C VAL A 309 -21.75 14.10 11.57
N LYS A 310 -21.16 13.82 12.74
CA LYS A 310 -21.82 13.93 14.05
C LYS A 310 -22.47 15.31 14.31
N PRO A 311 -21.86 16.45 13.92
CA PRO A 311 -22.50 17.77 14.10
C PRO A 311 -23.65 18.05 13.13
N ILE A 312 -23.77 17.29 12.03
CA ILE A 312 -24.68 17.60 10.90
C ILE A 312 -25.83 16.59 10.81
N ALA A 313 -25.59 15.29 11.03
CA ALA A 313 -26.61 14.24 10.86
C ALA A 313 -26.98 13.48 12.15
N GLY A 314 -26.30 13.72 13.28
CA GLY A 314 -26.67 13.16 14.59
C GLY A 314 -26.40 11.67 14.82
N PHE A 315 -25.83 10.95 13.83
CA PHE A 315 -25.37 9.57 13.97
C PHE A 315 -23.89 9.42 13.59
N THR A 316 -23.19 8.49 14.24
CA THR A 316 -21.74 8.25 14.08
C THR A 316 -21.41 7.03 13.21
N GLN A 317 -22.39 6.16 12.95
CA GLN A 317 -22.20 4.86 12.33
C GLN A 317 -22.56 4.91 10.84
N MET A 318 -21.60 4.63 9.96
CA MET A 318 -21.81 4.56 8.50
C MET A 318 -21.99 3.13 7.97
N LYS A 319 -22.31 2.20 8.87
CA LYS A 319 -22.69 0.82 8.54
C LYS A 319 -23.75 0.82 7.45
N GLY A 320 -23.43 0.24 6.29
CA GLY A 320 -24.37 0.18 5.17
C GLY A 320 -23.99 1.02 3.95
N ASN A 321 -23.15 2.04 4.10
CA ASN A 321 -22.82 2.97 3.01
C ASN A 321 -21.71 2.42 2.11
N SER A 322 -21.79 2.71 0.81
CA SER A 322 -20.73 2.37 -0.14
C SER A 322 -19.62 3.42 -0.12
N ASN A 323 -18.40 2.97 -0.39
CA ASN A 323 -17.23 3.83 -0.37
C ASN A 323 -17.00 4.41 -1.77
N ALA A 324 -16.87 5.73 -1.91
CA ALA A 324 -16.56 6.38 -3.20
C ALA A 324 -15.15 6.03 -3.75
N ARG A 325 -14.37 5.23 -2.99
CA ARG A 325 -13.01 4.72 -3.32
C ARG A 325 -12.96 3.67 -4.45
N PHE A 326 -14.06 3.43 -5.17
CA PHE A 326 -14.20 2.36 -6.16
C PHE A 326 -14.71 2.92 -7.49
N PRO A 327 -13.90 2.95 -8.57
CA PRO A 327 -14.49 2.74 -9.88
C PRO A 327 -15.03 1.31 -9.89
N GLU A 328 -16.33 1.14 -10.14
CA GLU A 328 -16.95 -0.20 -10.17
C GLU A 328 -16.27 -1.12 -11.19
N TRP A 329 -15.60 -0.55 -12.19
CA TRP A 329 -14.94 -1.26 -13.27
C TRP A 329 -13.56 -0.66 -13.57
N SER A 330 -12.57 -1.53 -13.75
CA SER A 330 -11.24 -1.17 -14.28
C SER A 330 -10.70 -2.32 -15.13
N GLY A 331 -9.70 -2.07 -16.00
CA GLY A 331 -9.12 -3.13 -16.81
C GLY A 331 -7.87 -2.74 -17.58
N SER A 332 -7.19 -3.76 -18.12
CA SER A 332 -5.99 -3.65 -18.95
C SER A 332 -5.96 -4.74 -20.02
N ILE A 333 -5.32 -4.47 -21.15
CA ILE A 333 -5.08 -5.44 -22.23
C ILE A 333 -3.58 -5.49 -22.50
N SER A 334 -3.04 -6.68 -22.70
CA SER A 334 -1.65 -6.93 -23.08
C SER A 334 -1.58 -8.04 -24.13
N THR A 335 -0.54 -8.02 -24.97
CA THR A 335 -0.30 -9.04 -25.99
C THR A 335 1.15 -9.49 -25.93
N GLY A 336 1.40 -10.78 -26.21
CA GLY A 336 2.73 -11.38 -26.27
C GLY A 336 2.85 -12.28 -27.50
N TYR A 337 3.92 -12.07 -28.28
CA TYR A 337 4.27 -12.85 -29.47
C TYR A 337 5.59 -13.59 -29.22
#